data_AF-R6Q369-F1
#
_entry.id   AF-R6Q369-F1
#
_cell.length_a   1.000
_cell.length_b   1.000
_cell.length_c   1.000
_cell.angle_alpha   90.00
_cell.angle_beta   90.00
_cell.angle_gamma   90.00
#
_symmetry.space_group_name_H-M   'P 1'
#
loop_
_entity.id
_entity.type
_entity.pdbx_description
1 polymer ?
#
loop_
_entity_poly.entity_id
_entity_poly.type
_entity_poly.pdbx_seq_one_letter_code
_entity_poly.pdbx_strand_id
1 'polypeptide(L)'
;MWKYGFLGFSCYFCIMLSKSQNKMNTDFTKDSIESAYCFFHQKLRVYEYSTSPTQRDDIEYAISQYVDGMNPALYQLLANGTPHYLLDHTTFEQDMRHAIELLDSMM
;
A
#
# COMPACT_ATOMS: atom_id res chain seq x y z
N MET A 1 38.42 -0.36 -8.33
CA MET A 1 37.95 -1.18 -7.19
C MET A 1 37.30 -0.22 -6.18
N TRP A 2 36.01 0.04 -6.35
CA TRP A 2 35.26 0.97 -5.50
C TRP A 2 34.52 0.16 -4.42
N LYS A 3 34.84 0.42 -3.16
CA LYS A 3 34.14 -0.09 -1.98
C LYS A 3 33.72 1.10 -1.12
N TYR A 4 32.55 1.68 -1.36
CA TYR A 4 31.85 2.50 -0.38
C TYR A 4 30.36 2.26 -0.52
N GLY A 5 29.81 1.56 0.47
CA GLY A 5 28.40 1.23 0.60
C GLY A 5 27.57 2.48 0.87
N PHE A 6 26.46 2.57 0.15
CA PHE A 6 25.48 3.63 0.23
C PHE A 6 24.65 3.46 1.52
N LEU A 7 24.67 4.49 2.35
CA LEU A 7 23.79 4.70 3.50
C LEU A 7 22.43 5.26 3.05
N GLY A 8 21.36 4.86 3.75
CA GLY A 8 20.04 5.49 3.75
C GLY A 8 18.95 4.55 3.19
N PHE A 9 18.06 3.94 3.97
CA PHE A 9 17.27 4.51 5.06
C PHE A 9 17.18 3.58 6.26
N SER A 10 17.56 4.15 7.40
CA SER A 10 17.26 3.70 8.75
C SER A 10 15.74 3.62 8.96
N CYS A 11 15.20 2.44 9.31
CA CYS A 11 13.86 2.31 9.86
C CYS A 11 13.93 2.35 11.41
N TYR A 12 14.60 3.38 11.94
CA TYR A 12 14.31 3.88 13.28
C TYR A 12 13.51 5.17 13.10
N PHE A 13 12.18 5.04 13.08
CA PHE A 13 11.31 6.11 13.55
C PHE A 13 10.43 5.55 14.67
N CYS A 14 10.99 5.64 15.88
CA CYS A 14 10.28 5.49 17.12
C CYS A 14 9.78 6.88 17.52
N ILE A 15 8.49 7.18 17.36
CA ILE A 15 7.78 8.16 18.18
C ILE A 15 6.40 7.62 18.54
N MET A 16 6.28 7.31 19.82
CA MET A 16 5.09 7.13 20.63
C MET A 16 3.91 8.05 20.24
N LEU A 17 2.80 7.48 19.77
CA LEU A 17 1.49 8.13 19.77
C LEU A 17 0.43 7.18 20.36
N SER A 18 0.58 6.91 21.65
CA SER A 18 -0.55 6.50 22.48
C SER A 18 -1.40 7.75 22.73
N LYS A 19 -2.57 7.81 22.07
CA LYS A 19 -3.88 8.17 22.65
C LYS A 19 -4.90 8.43 21.54
N SER A 20 -5.80 7.47 21.38
CA SER A 20 -7.26 7.64 21.28
C SER A 20 -7.79 6.45 20.46
N GLN A 21 -7.94 5.32 21.15
CA GLN A 21 -8.59 4.15 20.57
C GLN A 21 -10.08 4.45 20.48
N ASN A 22 -10.49 5.06 19.36
CA ASN A 22 -11.89 5.08 18.99
C ASN A 22 -12.21 3.67 18.48
N LYS A 23 -13.08 2.99 19.22
CA LYS A 23 -13.44 1.59 19.06
C LYS A 23 -14.20 1.41 17.75
N MET A 24 -13.49 1.31 16.63
CA MET A 24 -14.03 0.71 15.41
C MET A 24 -14.00 -0.80 15.60
N ASN A 25 -15.20 -1.38 15.58
CA ASN A 25 -15.43 -2.80 15.66
C ASN A 25 -15.04 -3.41 14.30
N THR A 26 -13.75 -3.64 14.05
CA THR A 26 -13.25 -3.97 12.71
C THR A 26 -12.16 -5.03 12.76
N ASP A 27 -12.27 -6.05 11.92
CA ASP A 27 -11.38 -7.22 11.80
C ASP A 27 -9.92 -6.91 11.42
N PHE A 28 -9.46 -5.65 11.47
CA PHE A 28 -8.11 -5.19 11.11
C PHE A 28 -7.65 -4.02 12.00
N THR A 29 -6.33 -3.85 12.13
CA THR A 29 -5.70 -2.86 13.02
C THR A 29 -5.33 -1.57 12.30
N LYS A 30 -5.15 -0.47 13.07
CA LYS A 30 -4.63 0.80 12.52
C LYS A 30 -3.26 0.60 11.85
N ASP A 31 -2.39 -0.22 12.45
CA ASP A 31 -1.10 -0.57 11.85
C ASP A 31 -1.25 -1.23 10.47
N SER A 32 -2.32 -2.00 10.25
CA SER A 32 -2.60 -2.62 8.95
C SER A 32 -2.98 -1.57 7.89
N ILE A 33 -3.75 -0.56 8.29
CA ILE A 33 -4.14 0.58 7.45
C ILE A 33 -2.91 1.40 7.08
N GLU A 34 -2.10 1.79 8.07
CA GLU A 34 -0.88 2.56 7.87
C GLU A 34 0.15 1.82 7.01
N SER A 35 0.30 0.51 7.22
CA SER A 35 1.21 -0.34 6.43
C SER A 35 0.75 -0.43 4.97
N ALA A 36 -0.55 -0.66 4.73
CA ALA A 36 -1.12 -0.69 3.38
C ALA A 36 -0.98 0.67 2.68
N TYR A 37 -1.27 1.76 3.40
CA TYR A 37 -1.13 3.12 2.90
C TYR A 37 0.31 3.39 2.46
N CYS A 38 1.29 3.18 3.35
CA CYS A 38 2.70 3.41 3.03
C CYS A 38 3.17 2.58 1.83
N PHE A 39 2.79 1.30 1.80
CA PHE A 39 3.18 0.38 0.73
C PHE A 39 2.59 0.79 -0.63
N PHE A 40 1.29 1.07 -0.68
CA PHE A 40 0.62 1.50 -1.91
C PHE A 40 1.14 2.83 -2.40
N HIS A 41 1.32 3.79 -1.50
CA HIS A 41 1.81 5.11 -1.86
C HIS A 41 3.25 5.07 -2.40
N GLN A 42 4.10 4.22 -1.83
CA GLN A 42 5.45 3.96 -2.34
C GLN A 42 5.42 3.34 -3.74
N LYS A 43 4.58 2.32 -3.95
CA LYS A 43 4.49 1.60 -5.23
C LYS A 43 3.89 2.47 -6.34
N LEU A 44 2.85 3.23 -6.05
CA LEU A 44 2.25 4.17 -7.00
C LEU A 44 3.27 5.21 -7.47
N ARG A 45 4.05 5.79 -6.55
CA ARG A 45 5.11 6.74 -6.91
C ARG A 45 6.13 6.14 -7.88
N VAL A 46 6.56 4.90 -7.66
CA VAL A 46 7.50 4.24 -8.59
C VAL A 46 6.81 3.95 -9.93
N TYR A 47 5.53 3.55 -9.90
CA TYR A 47 4.73 3.26 -11.08
C TYR A 47 4.56 4.49 -12.00
N GLU A 48 4.20 5.64 -11.42
CA GLU A 48 3.98 6.91 -12.13
C GLU A 48 5.22 7.40 -12.89
N TYR A 49 6.42 7.20 -12.32
CA TYR A 49 7.68 7.65 -12.92
C TYR A 49 8.41 6.56 -13.71
N SER A 50 7.85 5.34 -13.78
CA SER A 50 8.47 4.25 -14.51
C SER A 50 8.20 4.36 -16.01
N THR A 51 9.28 4.30 -16.80
CA THR A 51 9.20 4.18 -18.27
C THR A 51 9.35 2.74 -18.76
N SER A 52 9.61 1.78 -17.85
CA SER A 52 9.85 0.38 -18.17
C SER A 52 8.55 -0.43 -17.98
N PRO A 53 7.98 -1.03 -19.04
CA PRO A 53 6.79 -1.87 -18.92
C PRO A 53 7.00 -3.03 -17.94
N THR A 54 8.15 -3.69 -17.99
CA THR A 54 8.48 -4.79 -17.07
C THR A 54 8.48 -4.35 -15.60
N GLN A 55 8.98 -3.15 -15.31
CA GLN A 55 8.97 -2.64 -13.93
C GLN A 55 7.54 -2.33 -13.46
N ARG A 56 6.66 -1.89 -14.36
CA ARG A 56 5.24 -1.69 -14.05
C ARG A 56 4.57 -3.02 -13.75
N ASP A 57 4.78 -4.03 -14.59
CA ASP A 57 4.26 -5.39 -14.36
C ASP A 57 4.77 -5.98 -13.02
N ASP A 58 6.05 -5.78 -12.69
CA ASP A 58 6.63 -6.21 -11.41
C ASP A 58 5.98 -5.51 -10.20
N ILE A 59 5.58 -4.24 -10.35
CA ILE A 59 4.87 -3.49 -9.32
C ILE A 59 3.45 -4.02 -9.15
N GLU A 60 2.74 -4.26 -10.25
CA GLU A 60 1.38 -4.79 -10.26
C GLU A 60 1.33 -6.19 -9.63
N TYR A 61 2.32 -7.03 -9.97
CA TYR A 61 2.51 -8.32 -9.31
C TYR A 61 2.78 -8.18 -7.81
N ALA A 62 3.63 -7.23 -7.40
CA ALA A 62 3.92 -6.99 -5.98
C ALA A 62 2.69 -6.51 -5.19
N ILE A 63 1.82 -5.69 -5.79
CA ILE A 63 0.55 -5.28 -5.18
C ILE A 63 -0.39 -6.49 -5.07
N SER A 64 -0.51 -7.28 -6.13
CA SER A 64 -1.35 -8.49 -6.14
C SER A 64 -0.94 -9.46 -5.01
N GLN A 65 0.36 -9.71 -4.86
CA GLN A 65 0.89 -10.55 -3.78
C GLN A 65 0.66 -9.98 -2.38
N TYR A 66 0.70 -8.64 -2.24
CA TYR A 66 0.38 -8.01 -0.96
C TYR A 66 -1.11 -8.16 -0.62
N VAL A 67 -1.98 -7.96 -1.60
CA VAL A 67 -3.44 -8.10 -1.47
C VAL A 67 -3.81 -9.54 -1.08
N ASP A 68 -3.16 -10.55 -1.67
CA ASP A 68 -3.37 -11.97 -1.32
C ASP A 68 -3.07 -12.26 0.17
N GLY A 69 -2.11 -11.55 0.76
CA GLY A 69 -1.75 -11.67 2.18
C GLY A 69 -2.42 -10.64 3.10
N MET A 70 -3.21 -9.73 2.55
CA MET A 70 -3.85 -8.65 3.27
C MET A 70 -5.06 -9.15 4.07
N ASN A 71 -5.43 -8.41 5.12
CA ASN A 71 -6.64 -8.72 5.85
C ASN A 71 -7.87 -8.70 4.90
N PRO A 72 -8.65 -9.79 4.82
CA PRO A 72 -9.76 -9.88 3.88
C PRO A 72 -10.85 -8.82 4.09
N ALA A 73 -11.12 -8.42 5.33
CA ALA A 73 -12.11 -7.40 5.64
C ALA A 73 -11.63 -6.00 5.21
N LEU A 74 -10.33 -5.71 5.37
CA LEU A 74 -9.74 -4.48 4.84
C LEU A 74 -9.78 -4.48 3.31
N TYR A 75 -9.45 -5.59 2.64
CA TYR A 75 -9.51 -5.67 1.18
C TYR A 75 -10.93 -5.49 0.64
N GLN A 76 -11.92 -6.12 1.27
CA GLN A 76 -13.32 -5.95 0.89
C GLN A 76 -13.78 -4.49 1.05
N LEU A 77 -13.33 -3.82 2.12
CA LEU A 77 -13.62 -2.39 2.32
C LEU A 77 -13.00 -1.54 1.21
N LEU A 78 -11.76 -1.82 0.80
CA LEU A 78 -11.11 -1.09 -0.29
C LEU A 78 -11.76 -1.37 -1.65
N ALA A 79 -12.06 -2.64 -1.93
CA ALA A 79 -12.64 -3.06 -3.20
C ALA A 79 -14.08 -2.56 -3.38
N ASN A 80 -14.84 -2.40 -2.30
CA ASN A 80 -16.23 -1.92 -2.31
C ASN A 80 -17.13 -2.64 -3.35
N GLY A 81 -16.91 -3.94 -3.54
CA GLY A 81 -17.64 -4.76 -4.53
C GLY A 81 -17.13 -4.67 -5.97
N THR A 82 -16.05 -3.93 -6.23
CA THR A 82 -15.41 -3.83 -7.55
C THR A 82 -14.71 -5.16 -7.89
N PRO A 83 -15.06 -5.81 -9.00
CA PRO A 83 -14.39 -7.04 -9.43
C PRO A 83 -12.95 -6.73 -9.83
N HIS A 84 -12.02 -7.61 -9.47
CA HIS A 84 -10.60 -7.50 -9.83
C HIS A 84 -9.90 -6.22 -9.34
N TYR A 85 -10.39 -5.60 -8.25
CA TYR A 85 -9.79 -4.41 -7.66
C TYR A 85 -8.30 -4.62 -7.33
N LEU A 86 -7.42 -3.73 -7.85
CA LEU A 86 -5.96 -3.83 -7.77
C LEU A 86 -5.32 -5.03 -8.50
N LEU A 87 -6.11 -5.79 -9.27
CA LEU A 87 -5.67 -6.99 -10.00
C LEU A 87 -5.84 -6.85 -11.53
N ASP A 88 -6.56 -5.82 -11.99
CA ASP A 88 -6.74 -5.53 -13.42
C ASP A 88 -5.74 -4.46 -13.90
N HIS A 89 -4.86 -4.85 -14.83
CA HIS A 89 -3.86 -3.98 -15.46
C HIS A 89 -4.44 -2.67 -16.03
N THR A 90 -5.70 -2.67 -16.48
CA THR A 90 -6.33 -1.53 -17.15
C THR A 90 -6.81 -0.46 -16.16
N THR A 91 -7.27 -0.86 -14.97
CA THR A 91 -7.78 0.03 -13.92
C THR A 91 -6.80 0.21 -12.77
N PHE A 92 -5.68 -0.53 -12.76
CA PHE A 92 -4.73 -0.60 -11.66
C PHE A 92 -4.33 0.76 -11.09
N GLU A 93 -3.95 1.71 -11.93
CA GLU A 93 -3.53 3.04 -11.45
C GLU A 93 -4.67 3.80 -10.74
N GLN A 94 -5.88 3.70 -11.28
CA GLN A 94 -7.07 4.35 -10.70
C GLN A 94 -7.43 3.68 -9.37
N ASP A 95 -7.42 2.35 -9.33
CA ASP A 95 -7.67 1.56 -8.12
C ASP A 95 -6.63 1.87 -7.04
N MET A 96 -5.35 2.02 -7.41
CA MET A 96 -4.28 2.41 -6.49
C MET A 96 -4.49 3.79 -5.88
N ARG A 97 -4.88 4.79 -6.68
CA ARG A 97 -5.19 6.15 -6.19
C ARG A 97 -6.39 6.13 -5.25
N HIS A 98 -7.45 5.44 -5.64
CA HIS A 98 -8.65 5.28 -4.82
C HIS A 98 -8.33 4.58 -3.49
N ALA A 99 -7.53 3.50 -3.50
CA ALA A 99 -7.10 2.79 -2.30
C ALA A 99 -6.35 3.73 -1.34
N ILE A 100 -5.43 4.54 -1.87
CA ILE A 100 -4.65 5.49 -1.08
C ILE A 100 -5.55 6.56 -0.45
N GLU A 101 -6.45 7.17 -1.21
CA GLU A 101 -7.39 8.19 -0.72
C GLU A 101 -8.28 7.63 0.40
N LEU A 102 -8.78 6.40 0.22
CA LEU A 102 -9.61 5.74 1.22
C LEU A 102 -8.81 5.41 2.48
N LEU A 103 -7.61 4.86 2.34
CA LEU A 103 -6.72 4.58 3.48
C LEU A 103 -6.34 5.87 4.23
N ASP A 104 -6.08 6.97 3.52
CA ASP A 104 -5.80 8.29 4.11
C ASP A 104 -6.98 8.81 4.93
N SER A 105 -8.20 8.62 4.43
CA SER A 105 -9.42 9.01 5.16
C SER A 105 -9.68 8.21 6.45
N MET A 106 -9.03 7.05 6.60
CA MET A 106 -9.19 6.13 7.74
C MET A 106 -8.12 6.31 8.84
N MET A 107 -7.09 7.14 8.61
CA MET A 107 -5.98 7.38 9.53
C MET A 107 -6.22 8.53 10.52
#